data_AF-A0A7X6X1Z0-F1
#
_entry.id   AF-A0A7X6X1Z0-F1
#
_cell.length_a   1.000
_cell.length_b   1.000
_cell.length_c   1.000
_cell.angle_alpha   90.00
_cell.angle_beta   90.00
_cell.angle_gamma   90.00
#
_symmetry.space_group_name_H-M   'P 1'
#
loop_
_entity.id
_entity.type
_entity.pdbx_description
1 polymer ?
#
loop_
_entity_poly.entity_id
_entity_poly.type
_entity_poly.pdbx_seq_one_letter_code
_entity_poly.pdbx_strand_id
1 'polypeptide(L)'
;MPTCFHCNRESSDAHYDRTVHNVTPLYGPWAGWRMAGRVLISPDRDRISPERLRGLLVLGMAMTRPEGNDMARRKSDPTPWGFSAIAWQAFAFVLLGLLALTNAAWFYNIRVAKVEAAAAALAPEPRRVERVIYQTSDGRPVAAPRPRPAPAPAASQGQRPLASDEQCIQGTRFRVTGDTWTQSGVC
;
A
#
# COMPACT_ATOMS: atom_id res chain seq x y z
N MET A 1 -25.54 29.94 -14.90
CA MET A 1 -24.87 30.44 -16.13
C MET A 1 -25.17 29.46 -17.25
N PRO A 2 -25.67 29.91 -18.40
CA PRO A 2 -25.92 29.03 -19.54
C PRO A 2 -24.60 28.40 -20.01
N THR A 3 -24.61 27.08 -20.22
CA THR A 3 -23.48 26.37 -20.82
C THR A 3 -23.41 26.67 -22.31
N CYS A 4 -22.20 26.72 -22.86
CA CYS A 4 -21.96 26.89 -24.28
C CYS A 4 -22.63 25.75 -25.06
N PHE A 5 -23.46 26.10 -26.04
CA PHE A 5 -24.18 25.15 -26.88
C PHE A 5 -23.24 24.21 -27.66
N HIS A 6 -22.03 24.66 -28.00
CA HIS A 6 -21.05 23.87 -28.75
C HIS A 6 -20.24 22.88 -27.92
N CYS A 7 -19.95 23.20 -26.65
CA CYS A 7 -19.04 22.40 -25.83
C CYS A 7 -19.72 21.72 -24.64
N ASN A 8 -20.94 22.16 -24.28
CA ASN A 8 -21.78 21.65 -23.20
C ASN A 8 -21.09 21.40 -21.83
N ARG A 9 -19.91 21.99 -21.62
CA ARG A 9 -19.03 21.74 -20.48
C ARG A 9 -18.49 23.02 -19.84
N GLU A 10 -18.58 24.13 -20.55
CA GLU A 10 -18.12 25.45 -20.12
C GLU A 10 -19.19 26.51 -20.39
N SER A 11 -19.07 27.70 -19.80
CA SER A 11 -19.97 28.83 -20.10
C SER A 11 -19.73 29.39 -21.51
N SER A 12 -20.72 30.08 -22.07
CA SER A 12 -20.58 30.82 -23.34
C SER A 12 -19.38 31.77 -23.32
N ASP A 13 -19.17 32.46 -22.20
CA ASP A 13 -18.14 33.48 -22.05
C ASP A 13 -16.74 32.84 -22.02
N ALA A 14 -16.58 31.71 -21.30
CA ALA A 14 -15.32 30.96 -21.29
C ALA A 14 -15.00 30.38 -22.68
N HIS A 15 -16.03 29.93 -23.42
CA HIS A 15 -15.87 29.46 -24.79
C HIS A 15 -15.42 30.58 -25.73
N TYR A 16 -16.07 31.75 -25.64
CA TYR A 16 -15.73 32.93 -26.43
C TYR A 16 -14.30 33.40 -26.13
N ASP A 17 -13.92 33.50 -24.85
CA ASP A 17 -12.57 33.87 -24.44
C ASP A 17 -11.52 32.89 -24.98
N ARG A 18 -11.79 31.57 -24.97
CA ARG A 18 -10.87 30.58 -25.53
C ARG A 18 -10.77 30.65 -27.04
N THR A 19 -11.90 30.82 -27.74
CA THR A 19 -11.94 30.74 -29.21
C THR A 19 -11.51 32.04 -29.87
N VAL A 20 -11.97 33.18 -29.35
CA VAL A 20 -11.72 34.51 -29.92
C VAL A 20 -10.47 35.15 -29.33
N HIS A 21 -10.30 35.06 -28.01
CA HIS A 21 -9.15 35.68 -27.32
C HIS A 21 -7.99 34.70 -27.08
N ASN A 22 -8.12 33.44 -27.53
CA ASN A 22 -7.14 32.38 -27.33
C ASN A 22 -6.70 32.26 -25.87
N VAL A 23 -7.67 32.43 -24.96
CA VAL A 23 -7.44 32.36 -23.51
C VAL A 23 -7.53 30.92 -23.05
N THR A 24 -6.40 30.35 -22.62
CA THR A 24 -6.37 29.00 -22.05
C THR A 24 -6.11 29.07 -20.54
N PRO A 25 -7.04 28.62 -19.68
CA PRO A 25 -6.80 28.58 -18.24
C PRO A 25 -5.76 27.52 -17.90
N LEU A 26 -4.91 27.83 -16.92
CA LEU A 26 -3.93 26.91 -16.37
C LEU A 26 -4.44 26.27 -15.07
N TYR A 27 -3.93 25.09 -14.76
CA TYR A 27 -4.37 24.27 -13.62
C TYR A 27 -3.20 23.98 -12.66
N GLY A 28 -3.52 23.46 -11.47
CA GLY A 28 -2.51 23.10 -10.46
C GLY A 28 -1.87 24.32 -9.81
N PRO A 29 -0.53 24.37 -9.65
CA PRO A 29 0.18 25.54 -9.10
C PRO A 29 -0.03 26.84 -9.87
N TRP A 30 -0.51 26.74 -11.12
CA TRP A 30 -0.85 27.86 -11.99
C TRP A 30 -2.37 28.14 -12.02
N ALA A 31 -3.14 27.63 -11.06
CA ALA A 31 -4.57 27.91 -10.97
C ALA A 31 -4.83 29.43 -10.91
N GLY A 32 -5.78 29.90 -11.71
CA GLY A 32 -6.11 31.33 -11.86
C GLY A 32 -5.21 32.07 -12.86
N TRP A 33 -4.12 31.46 -13.32
CA TRP A 33 -3.32 31.98 -14.43
C TRP A 33 -3.95 31.60 -15.76
N ARG A 34 -3.72 32.42 -16.79
CA ARG A 34 -4.22 32.17 -18.14
C ARG A 34 -3.23 32.60 -19.20
N MET A 35 -3.13 31.82 -20.27
CA MET A 35 -2.36 32.19 -21.46
C MET A 35 -3.28 32.94 -22.43
N ALA A 36 -2.85 34.08 -22.95
CA ALA A 36 -3.51 34.79 -24.04
C ALA A 36 -2.51 34.99 -25.18
N GLY A 37 -2.54 34.07 -26.15
CA GLY A 37 -1.51 33.98 -27.18
C GLY A 37 -0.11 33.78 -26.56
N ARG A 38 0.81 34.74 -26.78
CA ARG A 38 2.20 34.68 -26.27
C ARG A 38 2.38 35.25 -24.85
N VAL A 39 1.32 35.76 -24.24
CA VAL A 39 1.40 36.49 -22.97
C VAL A 39 0.79 35.64 -21.86
N LEU A 40 1.50 35.56 -20.73
CA LEU A 40 1.01 34.94 -19.52
C LEU A 40 0.29 36.02 -18.67
N ILE A 41 -0.93 35.74 -18.23
CA ILE A 41 -1.74 36.68 -17.46
C ILE A 41 -1.93 36.13 -16.04
N SER A 42 -1.61 36.95 -15.04
CA SER A 42 -1.79 36.62 -13.63
C SER A 42 -3.28 36.68 -13.22
N PRO A 43 -3.65 36.07 -12.08
CA PRO A 43 -5.00 36.24 -11.50
C PRO A 43 -5.37 37.72 -11.30
N ASP A 44 -4.39 38.56 -10.97
CA ASP A 44 -4.52 40.02 -10.79
C ASP A 44 -4.66 40.80 -12.12
N ARG A 45 -4.71 40.08 -13.25
CA ARG A 45 -4.80 40.61 -14.63
C ARG A 45 -3.53 41.28 -15.15
N ASP A 46 -2.39 41.11 -14.49
CA ASP A 46 -1.11 41.57 -15.02
C ASP A 46 -0.68 40.75 -16.22
N ARG A 47 -0.11 41.43 -17.22
CA ARG A 47 0.40 40.82 -18.44
C ARG A 47 1.91 40.65 -18.36
N ILE A 48 2.37 39.41 -18.48
CA ILE A 48 3.79 39.04 -18.49
C ILE A 48 4.14 38.54 -19.89
N SER A 49 4.92 39.35 -20.61
CA SER A 49 5.45 38.95 -21.92
C SER A 49 6.58 37.93 -21.75
N PRO A 50 6.93 37.18 -22.81
CA PRO A 50 8.04 36.22 -22.78
C PRO A 50 9.38 36.87 -22.37
N GLU A 51 9.61 38.11 -22.78
CA GLU A 51 10.82 38.88 -22.45
C GLU A 51 10.85 39.23 -20.97
N ARG A 52 9.70 39.65 -20.42
CA ARG A 52 9.55 39.93 -18.99
C ARG A 52 9.75 38.66 -18.15
N LEU A 53 9.21 37.53 -18.60
CA LEU A 53 9.42 36.23 -17.95
C LEU A 53 10.89 35.81 -17.97
N ARG A 54 11.58 35.99 -19.11
CA ARG A 54 13.04 35.76 -19.20
C ARG A 54 13.81 36.66 -18.24
N GLY A 55 13.42 37.94 -18.14
CA GLY A 55 14.00 38.87 -17.17
C GLY A 55 13.81 38.40 -15.72
N LEU A 56 12.63 37.92 -15.37
CA LEU A 56 12.36 37.35 -14.03
C LEU A 56 13.18 36.09 -13.75
N LEU A 57 13.39 35.23 -14.74
CA LEU A 57 14.25 34.05 -14.60
C LEU A 57 15.71 34.43 -14.37
N VAL A 58 16.22 35.44 -15.09
CA VAL A 58 17.58 35.97 -14.89
C VAL A 58 17.72 36.61 -13.52
N LEU A 59 16.74 37.42 -13.08
CA LEU A 59 16.72 38.01 -11.75
C LEU A 59 16.65 36.95 -10.65
N GLY A 60 15.80 35.93 -10.81
CA GLY A 60 15.74 34.79 -9.90
C GLY A 60 17.06 34.04 -9.86
N MET A 61 17.68 33.79 -11.02
CA MET A 61 18.99 33.12 -11.10
C MET A 61 20.10 33.95 -10.42
N ALA A 62 20.12 35.26 -10.62
CA ALA A 62 21.05 36.17 -9.96
C ALA A 62 20.83 36.22 -8.44
N MET A 63 19.57 36.20 -7.99
CA MET A 63 19.22 36.15 -6.57
C MET A 63 19.57 34.79 -5.93
N THR A 64 19.51 33.72 -6.70
CA THR A 64 19.90 32.37 -6.26
C THR A 64 21.39 32.08 -6.43
N ARG A 65 22.17 33.00 -7.02
CA ARG A 65 23.63 32.87 -7.07
C ARG A 65 24.12 33.04 -5.64
N PRO A 66 24.66 31.99 -4.99
CA PRO A 66 25.25 32.17 -3.68
C PRO A 66 26.47 33.07 -3.90
N GLU A 67 26.38 34.32 -3.45
CA GLU A 67 27.58 35.09 -3.15
C GLU A 67 28.34 34.30 -2.11
N GLY A 68 29.36 33.58 -2.59
CA GLY A 68 30.27 32.85 -1.76
C GLY A 68 30.94 33.83 -0.80
N ASN A 69 30.82 33.50 0.48
CA ASN A 69 31.88 33.62 1.48
C ASN A 69 31.85 34.77 2.51
N ASP A 70 30.78 35.54 2.68
CA ASP A 70 30.76 36.56 3.76
C ASP A 70 29.71 36.37 4.88
N MET A 71 28.77 35.43 4.76
CA MET A 71 27.79 35.16 5.83
C MET A 71 28.11 33.96 6.73
N ALA A 72 29.24 33.28 6.55
CA ALA A 72 29.64 32.14 7.41
C ALA A 72 29.92 32.52 8.89
N ARG A 73 29.75 33.79 9.30
CA ARG A 73 30.05 34.25 10.67
C ARG A 73 28.93 35.00 11.40
N ARG A 74 27.73 35.19 10.85
CA ARG A 74 26.64 35.79 11.64
C ARG A 74 25.35 34.99 11.55
N LYS A 75 25.05 34.38 12.70
CA LYS A 75 23.79 33.76 13.11
C LYS A 75 23.42 32.46 12.39
N SER A 76 24.04 31.40 12.88
CA SER A 76 23.26 30.24 13.30
C SER A 76 22.18 30.69 14.29
N ASP A 77 21.03 31.13 13.78
CA ASP A 77 19.82 31.18 14.59
C ASP A 77 19.40 29.73 14.85
N PRO A 78 19.25 29.30 16.12
CA PRO A 78 18.74 27.97 16.42
C PRO A 78 17.29 27.90 15.92
N THR A 79 16.99 26.93 15.07
CA THR A 79 15.62 26.56 14.76
C THR A 79 14.89 26.22 16.07
N PRO A 80 13.67 26.74 16.30
CA PRO A 80 12.96 26.57 17.57
C PRO A 80 12.50 25.13 17.85
N TRP A 81 12.67 24.21 16.90
CA TRP A 81 12.36 22.79 17.02
C TRP A 81 13.59 21.99 16.55
N GLY A 82 14.40 21.55 17.51
CA GLY A 82 15.77 21.06 17.32
C GLY A 82 15.91 19.68 16.67
N PHE A 83 15.55 19.53 15.40
CA PHE A 83 15.92 18.37 14.60
C PHE A 83 16.96 18.76 13.56
N SER A 84 18.14 18.14 13.63
CA SER A 84 19.18 18.32 12.61
C SER A 84 18.66 17.85 11.25
N ALA A 85 19.19 18.40 10.16
CA ALA A 85 18.83 17.97 8.80
C ALA A 85 18.99 16.44 8.59
N ILE A 86 19.94 15.84 9.32
CA ILE A 86 20.20 14.39 9.36
C ILE A 86 19.03 13.62 10.00
N ALA A 87 18.42 14.15 11.06
CA ALA A 87 17.27 13.52 11.72
C ALA A 87 16.06 13.44 10.78
N TRP A 88 15.82 14.48 9.98
CA TRP A 88 14.76 14.48 8.97
C TRP A 88 15.01 13.46 7.85
N GLN A 89 16.25 13.36 7.38
CA GLN A 89 16.62 12.36 6.37
C GLN A 89 16.43 10.94 6.90
N ALA A 90 16.90 10.65 8.13
CA ALA A 90 16.70 9.36 8.75
C ALA A 90 15.21 9.00 8.89
N PHE A 91 14.39 9.95 9.36
CA PHE A 91 12.95 9.76 9.46
C PHE A 91 12.28 9.50 8.10
N ALA A 92 12.68 10.22 7.06
CA ALA A 92 12.19 10.01 5.71
C ALA A 92 12.50 8.59 5.19
N PHE A 93 13.72 8.09 5.42
CA PHE A 93 14.09 6.72 5.04
C PHE A 93 13.31 5.66 5.81
N VAL A 94 13.07 5.87 7.11
CA VAL A 94 12.23 4.97 7.92
C VAL A 94 10.81 4.91 7.36
N LEU A 95 10.20 6.06 7.06
CA LEU A 95 8.86 6.11 6.47
C LEU A 95 8.81 5.44 5.09
N LEU A 96 9.82 5.68 4.24
CA LEU A 96 9.91 5.05 2.92
C LEU A 96 10.03 3.52 3.03
N GLY A 97 10.87 3.03 3.96
CA GLY A 97 11.01 1.60 4.23
C GLY A 97 9.70 0.98 4.74
N LEU A 98 8.99 1.67 5.63
CA LEU A 98 7.72 1.20 6.17
C LEU A 98 6.65 1.12 5.08
N LEU A 99 6.56 2.14 4.21
CA LEU A 99 5.67 2.15 3.05
C LEU A 99 5.98 1.01 2.06
N ALA A 100 7.25 0.72 1.82
CA ALA A 100 7.67 -0.39 0.96
C ALA A 100 7.25 -1.75 1.55
N LEU A 101 7.46 -1.96 2.85
CA LEU A 101 7.06 -3.18 3.55
C LEU A 101 5.54 -3.37 3.57
N THR A 102 4.77 -2.31 3.82
CA THR A 102 3.30 -2.39 3.78
C THR A 102 2.79 -2.76 2.39
N ASN A 103 3.34 -2.17 1.33
CA ASN A 103 2.98 -2.54 -0.05
C ASN A 103 3.35 -4.01 -0.36
N ALA A 104 4.53 -4.46 0.05
CA ALA A 104 4.96 -5.84 -0.17
C ALA A 104 4.03 -6.85 0.52
N ALA A 105 3.65 -6.58 1.79
CA ALA A 105 2.71 -7.43 2.53
C ALA A 105 1.33 -7.49 1.85
N TRP A 106 0.84 -6.37 1.34
CA TRP A 106 -0.44 -6.32 0.61
C TRP A 106 -0.39 -7.16 -0.68
N PHE A 107 0.69 -7.02 -1.47
CA PHE A 107 0.87 -7.83 -2.68
C PHE A 107 0.98 -9.32 -2.37
N TYR A 108 1.66 -9.70 -1.29
CA TYR A 108 1.75 -11.09 -0.85
C TYR A 108 0.36 -11.66 -0.49
N ASN A 109 -0.45 -10.93 0.29
CA ASN A 109 -1.81 -11.35 0.65
C ASN A 109 -2.71 -11.55 -0.57
N ILE A 110 -2.63 -10.66 -1.58
CA ILE A 110 -3.39 -10.83 -2.83
C ILE A 110 -2.97 -12.09 -3.58
N ARG A 111 -1.67 -12.41 -3.59
CA ARG A 111 -1.17 -13.62 -4.25
C ARG A 111 -1.61 -14.88 -3.53
N VAL A 112 -1.52 -14.90 -2.20
CA VAL A 112 -1.96 -16.03 -1.38
C VAL A 112 -3.47 -16.27 -1.55
N ALA A 113 -4.29 -15.22 -1.45
CA ALA A 113 -5.73 -15.33 -1.64
C ALA A 113 -6.11 -15.90 -3.02
N LYS A 114 -5.36 -15.57 -4.08
CA LYS A 114 -5.57 -16.14 -5.42
C LYS A 114 -5.21 -17.63 -5.47
N VAL A 115 -4.12 -18.04 -4.82
CA VAL A 115 -3.71 -19.45 -4.76
C VAL A 115 -4.70 -20.27 -3.94
N GLU A 116 -5.15 -19.76 -2.80
CA GLU A 116 -6.16 -20.39 -1.97
C GLU A 116 -7.51 -20.51 -2.70
N ALA A 117 -7.94 -19.47 -3.42
CA ALA A 117 -9.16 -19.54 -4.24
C ALA A 117 -9.04 -20.56 -5.38
N ALA A 118 -7.87 -20.65 -6.03
CA ALA A 118 -7.61 -21.65 -7.05
C ALA A 118 -7.61 -23.08 -6.46
N ALA A 119 -7.02 -23.26 -5.28
CA ALA A 119 -7.05 -24.53 -4.56
C ALA A 119 -8.47 -24.93 -4.14
N ALA A 120 -9.29 -23.98 -3.69
CA ALA A 120 -10.70 -24.22 -3.36
C ALA A 120 -11.54 -24.59 -4.59
N ALA A 121 -11.26 -24.01 -5.76
CA ALA A 121 -11.94 -24.37 -7.01
C ALA A 121 -11.62 -25.79 -7.49
N LEU A 122 -10.44 -26.32 -7.13
CA LEU A 122 -10.02 -27.69 -7.42
C LEU A 122 -10.45 -28.69 -6.34
N ALA A 123 -10.96 -28.21 -5.20
CA ALA A 123 -11.41 -29.08 -4.13
C ALA A 123 -12.64 -29.88 -4.60
N PRO A 124 -12.65 -31.21 -4.44
CA PRO A 124 -13.82 -32.01 -4.78
C PRO A 124 -15.01 -31.55 -3.95
N GLU A 125 -16.15 -31.36 -4.62
CA GLU A 125 -17.39 -30.92 -3.97
C GLU A 125 -17.66 -31.83 -2.74
N PRO A 126 -17.92 -31.25 -1.55
CA PRO A 126 -18.21 -32.06 -0.39
C PRO A 126 -19.42 -32.92 -0.73
N ARG A 127 -19.21 -34.24 -0.87
CA ARG A 127 -20.29 -35.20 -1.07
C ARG A 127 -21.35 -34.87 -0.03
N ARG A 128 -22.47 -34.33 -0.49
CA ARG A 128 -23.65 -34.14 0.31
C ARG A 128 -24.02 -35.52 0.78
N VAL A 129 -23.65 -35.86 2.02
CA VAL A 129 -24.08 -37.11 2.64
C VAL A 129 -25.56 -36.92 2.84
N GLU A 130 -26.33 -37.32 1.83
CA GLU A 130 -27.76 -37.47 1.90
C GLU A 130 -28.00 -38.40 3.07
N ARG A 131 -28.44 -37.82 4.18
CA ARG A 131 -28.74 -38.56 5.39
C ARG A 131 -30.02 -39.31 5.08
N VAL A 132 -29.89 -40.50 4.49
CA VAL A 132 -30.99 -41.42 4.25
C VAL A 132 -31.53 -41.83 5.61
N ILE A 133 -32.60 -41.17 6.04
CA ILE A 133 -33.40 -41.57 7.18
C ILE A 133 -34.20 -42.78 6.71
N TYR A 134 -33.78 -43.98 7.09
CA TYR A 134 -34.60 -45.17 6.90
C TYR A 134 -35.85 -45.02 7.79
N GLN A 135 -36.97 -44.53 7.23
CA GLN A 135 -38.26 -44.77 7.85
C GLN A 135 -38.67 -46.19 7.51
N THR A 136 -38.72 -47.05 8.53
CA THR A 136 -39.34 -48.37 8.44
C THR A 136 -40.86 -48.16 8.34
N SER A 137 -41.53 -48.87 7.43
CA SER A 137 -42.96 -48.72 7.09
C SER A 137 -43.93 -48.91 8.26
N ASP A 138 -43.46 -49.37 9.42
CA ASP A 138 -44.30 -49.93 10.49
C ASP A 138 -44.35 -49.02 11.73
N GLY A 139 -43.79 -47.80 11.68
CA GLY A 139 -43.95 -46.77 12.71
C GLY A 139 -43.34 -47.09 14.09
N ARG A 140 -42.64 -48.21 14.27
CA ARG A 140 -41.97 -48.56 15.53
C ARG A 140 -40.54 -48.01 15.57
N PRO A 141 -40.12 -47.32 16.65
CA PRO A 141 -38.74 -46.92 16.82
C PRO A 141 -37.85 -48.16 16.95
N VAL A 142 -36.92 -48.34 16.01
CA VAL A 142 -35.88 -49.37 16.11
C VAL A 142 -34.97 -48.98 17.27
N ALA A 143 -34.86 -49.86 18.27
CA ALA A 143 -33.94 -49.66 19.39
C ALA A 143 -32.53 -49.41 18.84
N ALA A 144 -31.91 -48.32 19.31
CA ALA A 144 -30.60 -47.88 18.85
C ALA A 144 -29.60 -49.06 18.87
N PRO A 145 -28.80 -49.26 17.79
CA PRO A 145 -27.73 -50.23 17.83
C PRO A 145 -26.83 -49.92 19.01
N ARG A 146 -26.53 -50.93 19.85
CA ARG A 146 -25.55 -50.79 20.93
C ARG A 146 -24.28 -50.18 20.32
N PRO A 147 -23.71 -49.11 20.94
CA PRO A 147 -22.49 -48.52 20.44
C PRO A 147 -21.43 -49.62 20.35
N ARG A 148 -20.94 -49.85 19.13
CA ARG A 148 -19.77 -50.69 18.89
C ARG A 148 -18.65 -50.07 19.74
N PRO A 149 -17.98 -50.83 20.62
CA PRO A 149 -16.89 -50.28 21.42
C PRO A 149 -15.91 -49.61 20.46
N ALA A 150 -15.61 -48.35 20.74
CA ALA A 150 -14.69 -47.56 19.95
C ALA A 150 -13.40 -48.37 19.77
N PRO A 151 -12.82 -48.42 18.56
CA PRO A 151 -11.46 -48.92 18.43
C PRO A 151 -10.62 -48.15 19.43
N ALA A 152 -9.95 -48.87 20.32
CA ALA A 152 -8.99 -48.28 21.25
C ALA A 152 -8.08 -47.35 20.44
N PRO A 153 -7.79 -46.13 20.92
CA PRO A 153 -6.91 -45.23 20.19
C PRO A 153 -5.64 -46.01 19.89
N ALA A 154 -5.30 -46.09 18.60
CA ALA A 154 -4.03 -46.64 18.17
C ALA A 154 -2.98 -45.91 18.99
N ALA A 155 -2.31 -46.65 19.88
CA ALA A 155 -1.30 -46.10 20.76
C ALA A 155 -0.37 -45.24 19.91
N SER A 156 -0.26 -43.97 20.26
CA SER A 156 0.60 -42.99 19.62
C SER A 156 2.00 -43.58 19.54
N GLN A 157 2.33 -44.20 18.40
CA GLN A 157 3.62 -44.80 18.18
C GLN A 157 4.63 -43.65 18.10
N GLY A 158 5.30 -43.38 19.22
CA GLY A 158 6.58 -42.67 19.18
C GLY A 158 6.62 -41.25 19.72
N GLN A 159 5.67 -40.77 20.52
CA GLN A 159 5.90 -39.56 21.33
C GLN A 159 6.82 -39.90 22.52
N ARG A 160 8.09 -40.19 22.21
CA ARG A 160 9.16 -40.21 23.20
C ARG A 160 9.29 -38.79 23.74
N PRO A 161 9.14 -38.57 25.06
CA PRO A 161 9.25 -37.23 25.63
C PRO A 161 10.57 -36.60 25.24
N LEU A 162 10.53 -35.31 24.88
CA LEU A 162 11.70 -34.54 24.51
C LEU A 162 12.69 -34.54 25.68
N ALA A 163 13.96 -34.83 25.40
CA ALA A 163 15.01 -34.65 26.39
C ALA A 163 15.22 -33.15 26.69
N SER A 164 15.81 -32.82 27.84
CA SER A 164 16.00 -31.43 28.26
C SER A 164 16.86 -30.58 27.31
N ASP A 165 17.63 -31.23 26.44
CA ASP A 165 18.50 -30.65 25.41
C ASP A 165 17.90 -30.74 23.98
N GLU A 166 16.63 -31.14 23.87
CA GLU A 166 15.89 -31.25 22.61
C GLU A 166 14.77 -30.20 22.52
N GLN A 167 14.57 -29.63 21.32
CA GLN A 167 13.45 -28.74 21.02
C GLN A 167 12.71 -29.20 19.76
N CYS A 168 11.39 -29.11 19.81
CA CYS A 168 10.52 -29.38 18.65
C CYS A 168 10.16 -28.07 17.98
N ILE A 169 10.59 -27.88 16.73
CA ILE A 169 10.29 -26.71 15.93
C ILE A 169 9.62 -27.21 14.65
N GLN A 170 8.35 -26.83 14.44
CA GLN A 170 7.57 -27.20 13.25
C GLN A 170 7.49 -28.71 12.97
N GLY A 171 7.35 -29.53 14.03
CA GLY A 171 7.29 -30.99 13.90
C GLY A 171 8.64 -31.65 13.63
N THR A 172 9.74 -30.89 13.69
CA THR A 172 11.10 -31.42 13.56
C THR A 172 11.84 -31.26 14.88
N ARG A 173 12.48 -32.33 15.33
CA ARG A 173 13.25 -32.38 16.57
C ARG A 173 14.68 -31.94 16.31
N PHE A 174 15.14 -30.97 17.11
CA PHE A 174 16.49 -30.47 17.09
C PHE A 174 17.16 -30.70 18.44
N ARG A 175 18.44 -31.04 18.42
CA ARG A 175 19.29 -31.20 19.60
C ARG A 175 20.37 -30.14 19.60
N VAL A 176 20.53 -29.44 20.72
CA VAL A 176 21.54 -28.40 20.89
C VAL A 176 22.77 -29.01 21.55
N THR A 177 23.90 -29.04 20.84
CA THR A 177 25.20 -29.47 21.38
C THR A 177 26.17 -28.29 21.32
N GLY A 178 26.42 -27.64 22.45
CA GLY A 178 27.15 -26.37 22.49
C GLY A 178 26.41 -25.29 21.70
N ASP A 179 27.09 -24.67 20.72
CA ASP A 179 26.51 -23.65 19.83
C ASP A 179 25.93 -24.22 18.53
N THR A 180 25.90 -25.56 18.39
CA THR A 180 25.46 -26.21 17.15
C THR A 180 24.09 -26.88 17.30
N TRP A 181 23.23 -26.64 16.31
CA TRP A 181 21.90 -27.24 16.18
C TRP A 181 21.97 -28.42 15.21
N THR A 182 21.56 -29.60 15.68
CA THR A 182 21.53 -30.82 14.87
C THR A 182 20.12 -31.38 14.80
N GLN A 183 19.64 -31.67 13.58
CA GLN A 183 18.32 -32.26 13.37
C GLN A 183 18.37 -33.75 13.74
N SER A 184 17.54 -34.18 14.71
CA SER A 184 17.57 -35.55 15.25
C SER A 184 16.34 -36.40 14.92
N GLY A 185 15.29 -35.82 14.32
CA GLY A 185 14.14 -36.59 13.85
C GLY A 185 12.85 -35.78 13.80
N VAL A 186 11.72 -36.47 13.86
CA VAL A 186 10.37 -35.89 13.88
C VAL A 186 9.89 -35.84 15.33
N CYS A 187 9.12 -34.80 15.64
CA CYS A 187 8.30 -34.66 16.84
C CYS A 187 6.86 -34.38 16.36
#